data_AF-A0A7V2IKY9-F1
#
_entry.id   AF-A0A7V2IKY9-F1
#
_cell.length_a   1.000
_cell.length_b   1.000
_cell.length_c   1.000
_cell.angle_alpha   90.00
_cell.angle_beta   90.00
_cell.angle_gamma   90.00
#
_symmetry.space_group_name_H-M   'P 1'
#
loop_
_entity.id
_entity.type
_entity.pdbx_description
1 polymer ?
#
loop_
_entity_poly.entity_id
_entity_poly.type
_entity_poly.pdbx_seq_one_letter_code
_entity_poly.pdbx_strand_id
1 'polypeptide(L)'
;MLIATGRRPVVDGLDLEKAGVLYDERGIQVDDVLRTSQQHIYAAGDCTGGPQFTHYAGWQATLAARNALLPGASKAVTDQVPWTTFTDPEVAHVGLTEPQARERFGDAIVTCDWPMARVDRARTDRNTAGFIKLVHKCPTTSNRCWPGWRAWPGPARRTTIPPRCRTPVPPISSSRIGTTPCWIW
;
A
#
# COMPACT_ATOMS: atom_id res chain seq x y z
N MET A 1 -11.66 -31.28 7.05
CA MET A 1 -11.74 -30.02 7.82
C MET A 1 -10.45 -29.24 7.60
N LEU A 2 -10.53 -27.99 7.17
CA LEU A 2 -9.38 -27.10 7.00
C LEU A 2 -9.47 -26.01 8.07
N ILE A 3 -8.38 -25.78 8.80
CA ILE A 3 -8.28 -24.72 9.81
C ILE A 3 -7.21 -23.73 9.33
N ALA A 4 -7.61 -22.48 9.12
CA ALA A 4 -6.75 -21.40 8.62
C ALA A 4 -6.86 -20.16 9.52
N THR A 5 -6.60 -20.31 10.82
CA THR A 5 -6.73 -19.24 11.83
C THR A 5 -5.55 -18.27 11.85
N GLY A 6 -4.44 -18.60 11.20
CA GLY A 6 -3.26 -17.75 11.12
C GLY A 6 -1.96 -18.55 11.17
N ARG A 7 -0.87 -17.81 11.36
CA ARG A 7 0.50 -18.33 11.45
C ARG A 7 1.15 -17.76 12.71
N ARG A 8 1.98 -18.57 13.37
CA ARG A 8 2.79 -18.18 14.52
C ARG A 8 4.28 -18.18 14.11
N PRO A 9 5.07 -17.18 14.53
CA PRO A 9 6.52 -17.20 14.35
C PRO A 9 7.15 -18.47 14.93
N VAL A 10 8.03 -19.11 14.16
CA VAL A 10 8.79 -20.27 14.62
C VAL A 10 10.11 -19.78 15.18
N VAL A 11 10.15 -19.57 16.49
CA VAL A 11 11.34 -19.13 17.25
C VAL A 11 11.81 -20.14 18.28
N ASP A 12 11.05 -21.23 18.45
CA ASP A 12 11.36 -22.30 19.40
C ASP A 12 12.67 -23.01 19.00
N GLY A 13 13.51 -23.32 19.99
CA GLY A 13 14.81 -23.98 19.78
C GLY A 13 15.95 -23.06 19.33
N LEU A 14 15.71 -21.75 19.20
CA LEU A 14 16.75 -20.76 18.92
C LEU A 14 17.50 -20.26 20.18
N ASP A 15 17.05 -20.65 21.38
CA ASP A 15 17.64 -20.20 22.65
C ASP A 15 17.80 -18.66 22.75
N LEU A 16 16.77 -17.91 22.32
CA LEU A 16 16.82 -16.45 22.22
C LEU A 16 17.09 -15.76 23.57
N GLU A 17 16.68 -16.38 24.67
CA GLU A 17 16.95 -15.91 26.03
C GLU A 17 18.45 -15.94 26.35
N LYS A 18 19.15 -17.00 25.93
CA LYS A 18 20.60 -17.11 26.10
C LYS A 18 21.34 -16.10 25.25
N ALA A 19 20.78 -15.77 24.08
CA ALA A 19 21.29 -14.71 23.21
C ALA A 19 20.94 -13.29 23.69
N GLY A 20 20.07 -13.14 24.70
CA GLY A 20 19.59 -11.83 25.16
C GLY A 20 18.76 -11.08 24.11
N VAL A 21 18.07 -11.83 23.24
CA VAL A 21 17.18 -11.29 22.20
C VAL A 21 15.76 -11.18 22.74
N LEU A 22 15.19 -9.98 22.68
CA LEU A 22 13.79 -9.75 23.06
C LEU A 22 12.85 -10.31 21.99
N TYR A 23 11.87 -11.10 22.41
CA TYR A 23 10.85 -11.67 21.55
C TYR A 23 9.54 -11.87 22.35
N ASP A 24 8.43 -11.93 21.63
CA ASP A 24 7.10 -12.20 22.19
C ASP A 24 6.30 -13.17 21.30
N GLU A 25 5.02 -13.39 21.61
CA GLU A 25 4.15 -14.28 20.83
C GLU A 25 3.95 -13.83 19.37
N ARG A 26 4.19 -12.55 19.07
CA ARG A 26 4.10 -11.96 17.73
C ARG A 26 5.43 -12.05 16.97
N GLY A 27 6.55 -12.25 17.64
CA GLY A 27 7.84 -12.52 17.00
C GLY A 27 9.05 -11.89 17.71
N ILE A 28 10.19 -11.89 17.02
CA ILE A 28 11.42 -11.22 17.45
C ILE A 28 11.23 -9.71 17.32
N GLN A 29 11.52 -8.97 18.39
CA GLN A 29 11.43 -7.53 18.38
C GLN A 29 12.62 -6.93 17.63
N VAL A 30 12.30 -6.12 16.61
CA VAL A 30 13.29 -5.46 15.76
C VAL A 30 12.98 -3.97 15.60
N ASP A 31 14.01 -3.19 15.33
CA ASP A 31 13.88 -1.78 14.95
C ASP A 31 13.61 -1.58 13.44
N ASP A 32 13.55 -0.32 13.01
CA ASP A 32 13.34 0.08 11.61
C ASP A 32 14.42 -0.43 10.63
N VAL A 33 15.56 -0.91 11.14
CA VAL A 33 16.70 -1.40 10.35
C VAL A 33 16.91 -2.91 10.52
N LEU A 34 15.94 -3.60 11.12
CA LEU A 34 15.89 -5.05 11.37
C LEU A 34 16.89 -5.57 12.38
N ARG A 35 17.38 -4.69 13.27
CA ARG A 35 18.26 -5.06 14.37
C ARG A 35 17.43 -5.43 15.59
N THR A 36 17.83 -6.50 16.26
CA THR A 36 17.21 -6.96 17.51
C THR A 36 17.69 -6.14 18.72
N SER A 37 17.34 -6.54 19.95
CA SER A 37 17.91 -5.97 21.17
C SER A 37 19.45 -6.12 21.26
N GLN A 38 20.04 -7.06 20.50
CA GLN A 38 21.48 -7.21 20.37
C GLN A 38 21.99 -6.59 19.07
N GLN A 39 23.00 -5.71 19.17
CA GLN A 39 23.46 -4.91 18.02
C GLN A 39 24.03 -5.73 16.85
N HIS A 40 24.51 -6.94 17.15
CA HIS A 40 25.13 -7.84 16.18
C HIS A 40 24.15 -8.92 15.68
N ILE A 41 22.89 -8.91 16.12
CA ILE A 41 21.87 -9.90 15.74
C ILE A 41 20.73 -9.18 15.02
N TYR A 42 20.38 -9.72 13.86
CA TYR A 42 19.35 -9.19 12.97
C TYR A 42 18.30 -10.28 12.69
N ALA A 43 17.06 -9.87 12.46
CA ALA A 43 15.96 -10.77 12.12
C ALA A 43 15.11 -10.19 10.98
N ALA A 44 14.67 -11.03 10.05
CA ALA A 44 13.94 -10.62 8.86
C ALA A 44 12.87 -11.64 8.47
N GLY A 45 11.78 -11.17 7.86
CA GLY A 45 10.66 -12.00 7.42
C GLY A 45 9.68 -12.34 8.55
N ASP A 46 8.98 -13.46 8.39
CA ASP A 46 7.85 -13.87 9.23
C ASP A 46 8.20 -14.00 10.73
N CYS A 47 9.48 -14.17 11.09
CA CYS A 47 9.90 -14.23 12.49
C CYS A 47 9.76 -12.88 13.22
N THR A 48 9.62 -11.76 12.51
CA THR A 48 9.50 -10.40 13.08
C THR A 48 8.06 -9.97 13.36
N GLY A 49 7.07 -10.77 12.98
CA GLY A 49 5.65 -10.46 13.21
C GLY A 49 5.03 -9.42 12.26
N GLY A 50 5.78 -8.94 11.27
CA GLY A 50 5.30 -8.01 10.24
C GLY A 50 4.48 -8.69 9.12
N PRO A 51 4.26 -8.00 7.99
CA PRO A 51 3.62 -8.57 6.80
C PRO A 51 4.30 -9.88 6.34
N GLN A 52 3.53 -10.97 6.31
CA GLN A 52 4.05 -12.32 6.02
C GLN A 52 3.97 -12.63 4.52
N PHE A 53 4.77 -11.91 3.73
CA PHE A 53 4.85 -12.12 2.28
C PHE A 53 6.27 -12.47 1.87
N THR A 54 6.40 -13.41 0.93
CA THR A 54 7.71 -13.84 0.41
C THR A 54 8.50 -12.68 -0.20
N HIS A 55 7.85 -11.79 -0.95
CA HIS A 55 8.51 -10.63 -1.55
C HIS A 55 8.99 -9.62 -0.48
N TYR A 56 8.22 -9.47 0.61
CA TYR A 56 8.58 -8.61 1.73
C TYR A 56 9.73 -9.20 2.54
N ALA A 57 9.68 -10.51 2.83
CA ALA A 57 10.76 -11.23 3.50
C ALA A 57 12.09 -11.17 2.71
N GLY A 58 12.05 -11.31 1.38
CA GLY A 58 13.24 -11.18 0.54
C GLY A 58 13.83 -9.76 0.54
N TRP A 59 12.97 -8.74 0.50
CA TRP A 59 13.39 -7.34 0.64
C TRP A 59 14.03 -7.07 2.02
N GLN A 60 13.39 -7.54 3.10
CA GLN A 60 13.91 -7.44 4.45
C GLN A 60 15.24 -8.17 4.61
N ALA A 61 15.38 -9.39 4.09
CA ALA A 61 16.62 -10.15 4.16
C ALA A 61 17.78 -9.42 3.48
N THR A 62 17.54 -8.82 2.32
CA THR A 62 18.54 -8.04 1.59
C THR A 62 19.02 -6.84 2.42
N LEU A 63 18.08 -6.11 3.04
CA LEU A 63 18.42 -4.95 3.86
C LEU A 63 19.03 -5.32 5.21
N ALA A 64 18.59 -6.40 5.85
CA ALA A 64 19.19 -6.91 7.08
C ALA A 64 20.65 -7.33 6.83
N ALA A 65 20.92 -8.09 5.77
CA ALA A 65 22.29 -8.47 5.40
C ALA A 65 23.16 -7.25 5.10
N ARG A 66 22.62 -6.27 4.36
CA ARG A 66 23.32 -5.00 4.10
C ARG A 66 23.63 -4.25 5.40
N ASN A 67 22.66 -4.09 6.29
CA ASN A 67 22.79 -3.35 7.55
C ASN A 67 23.69 -4.08 8.57
N ALA A 68 23.89 -5.39 8.42
CA ALA A 68 24.81 -6.19 9.23
C ALA A 68 26.26 -6.08 8.73
N LEU A 69 26.47 -6.01 7.41
CA LEU A 69 27.80 -6.11 6.80
C LEU A 69 28.43 -4.77 6.39
N LEU A 70 27.61 -3.77 6.06
CA LEU A 70 28.08 -2.51 5.49
C LEU A 70 27.76 -1.31 6.40
N PRO A 71 28.62 -0.27 6.42
CA PRO A 71 28.31 0.96 7.12
C PRO A 71 27.12 1.68 6.49
N GLY A 72 26.30 2.29 7.34
CA GLY A 72 25.05 2.96 6.95
C GLY A 72 23.82 2.10 7.25
N ALA A 73 22.75 2.75 7.70
CA ALA A 73 21.53 2.07 8.10
C ALA A 73 20.41 2.38 7.11
N SER A 74 19.93 1.35 6.42
CA SER A 74 18.79 1.46 5.49
C SER A 74 17.53 0.99 6.18
N LYS A 75 16.49 1.84 6.19
CA LYS A 75 15.17 1.47 6.71
C LYS A 75 14.60 0.31 5.89
N ALA A 76 14.14 -0.72 6.59
CA ALA A 76 13.68 -1.98 6.02
C ALA A 76 12.26 -2.34 6.49
N VAL A 77 11.50 -1.30 6.86
CA VAL A 77 10.07 -1.36 7.19
C VAL A 77 9.35 -0.32 6.34
N THR A 78 8.30 -0.73 5.65
CA THR A 78 7.50 0.15 4.79
C THR A 78 6.01 -0.16 4.93
N ASP A 79 5.18 0.87 4.80
CA ASP A 79 3.71 0.75 4.71
C ASP A 79 3.25 0.46 3.27
N GLN A 80 4.18 0.44 2.31
CA GLN A 80 3.92 0.27 0.87
C GLN A 80 4.12 -1.18 0.42
N VAL A 81 3.52 -2.13 1.12
CA VAL A 81 3.63 -3.56 0.79
C VAL A 81 2.43 -3.97 -0.08
N PRO A 82 2.65 -4.49 -1.30
CA PRO A 82 1.57 -5.04 -2.11
C PRO A 82 0.96 -6.27 -1.44
N TRP A 83 -0.37 -6.29 -1.33
CA TRP A 83 -1.14 -7.43 -0.84
C TRP A 83 -1.95 -7.99 -2.01
N THR A 84 -1.96 -9.31 -2.16
CA THR A 84 -2.82 -10.00 -3.15
C THR A 84 -3.46 -11.24 -2.54
N THR A 85 -4.77 -11.36 -2.74
CA THR A 85 -5.57 -12.52 -2.37
C THR A 85 -6.06 -13.17 -3.67
N PHE A 86 -5.62 -14.40 -3.91
CA PHE A 86 -5.87 -15.16 -5.15
C PHE A 86 -7.25 -15.84 -5.15
N THR A 87 -8.30 -15.04 -4.99
CA THR A 87 -9.69 -15.45 -5.21
C THR A 87 -10.07 -15.30 -6.69
N ASP A 88 -11.29 -15.72 -7.04
CA ASP A 88 -11.88 -15.41 -8.36
C ASP A 88 -13.16 -14.58 -8.15
N PRO A 89 -13.17 -13.26 -8.46
CA PRO A 89 -12.06 -12.46 -8.98
C PRO A 89 -10.96 -12.19 -7.91
N GLU A 90 -9.74 -11.93 -8.38
CA GLU A 90 -8.60 -11.60 -7.52
C GLU A 90 -8.79 -10.24 -6.84
N VAL A 91 -8.22 -10.09 -5.65
CA VAL A 91 -8.23 -8.83 -4.91
C VAL A 91 -6.79 -8.46 -4.60
N ALA A 92 -6.39 -7.24 -4.97
CA ALA A 92 -5.07 -6.71 -4.68
C ALA A 92 -5.18 -5.28 -4.18
N HIS A 93 -4.27 -4.88 -3.30
CA HIS A 93 -4.14 -3.49 -2.88
C HIS A 93 -2.71 -3.18 -2.47
N VAL A 94 -2.37 -1.88 -2.43
CA VAL A 94 -1.10 -1.40 -1.87
C VAL A 94 -1.33 -0.15 -1.04
N GLY A 95 -0.75 -0.12 0.16
CA GLY A 95 -0.85 0.98 1.11
C GLY A 95 -2.21 1.15 1.76
N LEU A 96 -2.59 2.41 2.00
CA LEU A 96 -3.71 2.74 2.89
C LEU A 96 -5.07 2.48 2.24
N THR A 97 -5.97 1.90 3.04
CA THR A 97 -7.41 1.86 2.74
C THR A 97 -8.01 3.27 2.82
N GLU A 98 -9.18 3.49 2.22
CA GLU A 98 -9.89 4.77 2.37
C GLU A 98 -10.14 5.14 3.85
N PRO A 99 -10.63 4.24 4.73
CA PRO A 99 -10.80 4.55 6.15
C PRO A 99 -9.49 4.97 6.83
N GLN A 100 -8.40 4.21 6.62
CA GLN A 100 -7.08 4.54 7.20
C GLN A 100 -6.52 5.86 6.65
N ALA A 101 -6.74 6.14 5.36
CA ALA A 101 -6.32 7.40 4.75
C ALA A 101 -7.11 8.59 5.32
N ARG A 102 -8.42 8.44 5.52
CA ARG A 102 -9.26 9.47 6.14
C ARG A 102 -8.91 9.68 7.61
N GLU A 103 -8.59 8.64 8.35
CA GLU A 103 -8.11 8.74 9.73
C GLU A 103 -6.79 9.54 9.80
N ARG A 104 -5.85 9.28 8.88
CA ARG A 104 -4.53 9.91 8.88
C ARG A 104 -4.51 11.32 8.28
N PHE A 105 -5.36 11.61 7.30
CA PHE A 105 -5.28 12.84 6.50
C PHE A 105 -6.60 13.65 6.44
N GLY A 106 -7.66 13.18 7.08
CA GLY A 106 -8.95 13.86 7.16
C GLY A 106 -9.62 14.07 5.80
N ASP A 107 -10.25 15.22 5.63
CA ASP A 107 -11.01 15.61 4.44
C ASP A 107 -10.15 15.91 3.21
N ALA A 108 -8.82 15.83 3.32
CA ALA A 108 -7.93 15.96 2.18
C ALA A 108 -7.96 14.73 1.26
N ILE A 109 -8.63 13.64 1.64
CA ILE A 109 -8.70 12.41 0.85
C ILE A 109 -9.77 12.48 -0.23
N VAL A 110 -9.37 12.15 -1.44
CA VAL A 110 -10.24 12.00 -2.61
C VAL A 110 -10.14 10.56 -3.09
N THR A 111 -11.28 9.99 -3.44
CA THR A 111 -11.39 8.65 -4.01
C THR A 111 -11.91 8.69 -5.44
N CYS A 112 -11.42 7.78 -6.27
CA CYS A 112 -11.90 7.59 -7.64
C CYS A 112 -12.18 6.11 -7.86
N ASP A 113 -13.45 5.76 -8.08
CA ASP A 113 -13.85 4.39 -8.39
C ASP A 113 -14.05 4.22 -9.91
N TRP A 114 -13.46 3.17 -10.46
CA TRP A 114 -13.54 2.81 -11.87
C TRP A 114 -14.04 1.37 -12.03
N PRO A 115 -15.27 1.16 -12.52
CA PRO A 115 -15.81 -0.19 -12.66
C PRO A 115 -15.08 -1.00 -13.74
N MET A 116 -14.84 -2.29 -13.49
CA MET A 116 -14.18 -3.19 -14.46
C MET A 116 -14.97 -3.33 -15.77
N ALA A 117 -16.29 -3.11 -15.74
CA ALA A 117 -17.13 -3.02 -16.95
C ALA A 117 -16.74 -1.91 -17.94
N ARG A 118 -15.90 -0.94 -17.54
CA ARG A 118 -15.34 0.10 -18.41
C ARG A 118 -13.92 -0.20 -18.88
N VAL A 119 -13.31 -1.29 -18.44
CA VAL A 119 -11.97 -1.70 -18.85
C VAL A 119 -12.08 -2.56 -20.09
N ASP A 120 -11.44 -2.15 -21.19
CA ASP A 120 -11.59 -2.83 -22.48
C ASP A 120 -11.09 -4.28 -22.44
N ARG A 121 -10.01 -4.56 -21.68
CA ARG A 121 -9.52 -5.93 -21.48
C ARG A 121 -10.56 -6.80 -20.77
N ALA A 122 -11.14 -6.31 -19.68
CA ALA A 122 -12.17 -6.99 -18.90
C ALA A 122 -13.43 -7.30 -19.75
N ARG A 123 -13.83 -6.36 -20.62
CA ARG A 123 -14.93 -6.56 -21.58
C ARG A 123 -14.59 -7.61 -22.64
N THR A 124 -13.37 -7.59 -23.16
CA THR A 124 -12.89 -8.56 -24.15
C THR A 124 -12.90 -9.98 -23.57
N ASP A 125 -12.50 -10.14 -22.31
CA ASP A 125 -12.48 -11.43 -21.61
C ASP A 125 -13.85 -11.83 -21.04
N ARG A 126 -14.88 -10.99 -21.20
CA ARG A 126 -16.21 -11.16 -20.58
C ARG A 126 -16.15 -11.34 -19.05
N ASN A 127 -15.08 -10.85 -18.42
CA ASN A 127 -14.91 -10.84 -16.97
C ASN A 127 -14.89 -9.38 -16.48
N THR A 128 -16.08 -8.82 -16.26
CA THR A 128 -16.27 -7.40 -15.90
C THR A 128 -16.62 -7.18 -14.44
N ALA A 129 -16.54 -8.22 -13.61
CA ALA A 129 -16.82 -8.13 -12.19
C ALA A 129 -15.71 -7.33 -11.48
N GLY A 130 -16.09 -6.56 -10.46
CA GLY A 130 -15.15 -5.76 -9.66
C GLY A 130 -14.96 -4.32 -10.12
N PHE A 131 -13.97 -3.66 -9.52
CA PHE A 131 -13.65 -2.26 -9.72
C PHE A 131 -12.17 -2.02 -9.41
N ILE A 132 -11.66 -0.91 -9.90
CA ILE A 132 -10.38 -0.31 -9.49
C ILE A 132 -10.74 0.92 -8.67
N LYS A 133 -10.08 1.14 -7.54
CA LYS A 133 -10.26 2.30 -6.69
C LYS A 133 -8.93 2.99 -6.43
N LEU A 134 -8.88 4.28 -6.68
CA LEU A 134 -7.71 5.11 -6.35
C LEU A 134 -8.03 5.90 -5.09
N VAL A 135 -7.16 5.84 -4.10
CA VAL A 135 -7.20 6.71 -2.92
C VAL A 135 -5.99 7.63 -2.99
N HIS A 136 -6.23 8.94 -3.05
CA HIS A 136 -5.15 9.91 -3.09
C HIS A 136 -5.45 11.14 -2.23
N LYS A 137 -4.38 11.75 -1.72
CA LYS A 137 -4.48 13.03 -1.03
C LYS A 137 -4.58 14.15 -2.06
N CYS A 138 -5.57 15.02 -1.91
CA CYS A 138 -5.64 16.28 -2.63
C CYS A 138 -4.55 17.21 -2.08
N PRO A 139 -3.67 17.79 -2.93
CA PRO A 139 -2.68 18.74 -2.46
C PRO A 139 -3.40 19.96 -1.87
N THR A 140 -3.21 20.21 -0.57
CA THR A 140 -3.86 21.32 0.17
C THR A 140 -3.34 22.71 -0.21
N THR A 141 -2.64 22.85 -1.33
CA THR A 141 -2.12 24.13 -1.81
C THR A 141 -2.41 24.32 -3.28
N SER A 142 -3.69 24.52 -3.61
CA SER A 142 -4.09 25.74 -4.30
C SER A 142 -5.61 25.79 -4.47
N ASN A 143 -6.20 26.92 -4.11
CA ASN A 143 -7.43 27.42 -4.75
C ASN A 143 -7.22 27.74 -6.25
N ARG A 144 -6.26 27.09 -6.93
CA ARG A 144 -6.14 27.07 -8.38
C ARG A 144 -6.71 25.75 -8.87
N CYS A 145 -8.03 25.72 -9.00
CA CYS A 145 -8.58 25.20 -10.24
C CYS A 145 -7.72 25.83 -11.36
N TRP A 146 -7.00 25.01 -12.11
CA TRP A 146 -6.22 25.47 -13.25
C TRP A 146 -7.10 26.42 -14.10
N PRO A 147 -6.76 27.71 -14.24
CA PRO A 147 -7.50 28.62 -15.09
C PRO A 147 -7.05 28.32 -16.52
N GLY A 148 -7.68 27.35 -17.17
CA GLY A 148 -7.10 26.87 -18.41
C GLY A 148 -7.91 25.95 -19.29
N TRP A 149 -9.24 25.82 -19.15
CA TRP A 149 -10.07 25.28 -20.23
C TRP A 149 -11.40 26.05 -20.29
N ARG A 150 -11.48 26.97 -21.26
CA ARG A 150 -12.76 27.56 -21.69
C ARG A 150 -13.66 26.42 -22.19
N ALA A 151 -14.85 26.34 -21.62
CA ALA A 151 -15.93 25.54 -22.18
C ALA A 151 -16.19 25.99 -23.63
N TRP A 152 -16.21 25.02 -24.55
CA TRP A 152 -16.75 25.21 -25.89
C TRP A 152 -18.27 25.33 -25.77
N PRO A 153 -18.94 26.38 -26.32
CA PRO A 153 -20.37 26.56 -26.13
C PRO A 153 -21.14 25.64 -27.09
N GLY A 154 -21.73 24.57 -26.56
CA GLY A 154 -22.76 23.75 -27.21
C GLY A 154 -24.09 23.90 -26.46
N PRO A 155 -25.25 23.81 -27.14
CA PRO A 155 -26.48 24.43 -26.67
C PRO A 155 -27.07 23.74 -25.44
N ALA A 156 -27.52 24.58 -24.52
CA ALA A 156 -28.09 24.25 -23.23
C ALA A 156 -29.24 23.23 -23.33
N ARG A 157 -29.12 22.12 -22.58
CA ARG A 157 -30.28 21.41 -22.04
C ARG A 157 -30.12 21.28 -20.53
N ARG A 158 -31.18 21.74 -19.86
CA ARG A 158 -31.35 21.89 -18.43
C ARG A 158 -31.64 20.51 -17.83
N THR A 159 -30.62 19.84 -17.27
CA THR A 159 -30.80 18.74 -16.34
C THR A 159 -29.91 18.98 -15.13
N THR A 160 -30.55 19.26 -14.01
CA THR A 160 -29.97 19.34 -12.67
C THR A 160 -29.33 18.00 -12.31
N ILE A 161 -28.00 17.94 -12.40
CA ILE A 161 -27.15 16.85 -11.90
C ILE A 161 -26.39 17.44 -10.69
N PRO A 162 -26.40 16.81 -9.50
CA PRO A 162 -25.68 17.33 -8.33
C PRO A 162 -24.17 17.35 -8.59
N PRO A 163 -23.39 18.21 -7.89
CA PRO A 163 -21.99 18.45 -8.21
C PRO A 163 -21.14 17.29 -7.70
N ARG A 164 -21.11 16.17 -8.43
CA ARG A 164 -19.96 15.26 -8.37
C ARG A 164 -18.85 15.93 -9.16
N CYS A 165 -17.77 16.31 -8.48
CA CYS A 165 -16.53 16.81 -9.08
C CYS A 165 -16.16 16.00 -10.33
N ARG A 166 -16.49 16.55 -11.51
CA ARG A 166 -15.89 16.15 -12.78
C ARG A 166 -14.64 16.99 -12.95
N THR A 167 -13.60 16.69 -12.17
CA THR A 167 -12.26 17.10 -12.58
C THR A 167 -11.77 16.04 -13.57
N PRO A 168 -11.23 16.43 -14.74
CA PRO A 168 -10.46 15.51 -15.55
C PRO A 168 -9.24 15.10 -14.72
N VAL A 169 -9.03 13.78 -14.56
CA VAL A 169 -7.76 13.27 -14.03
C VAL A 169 -6.67 13.72 -15.01
N PRO A 170 -5.71 14.56 -14.61
CA PRO A 170 -4.63 14.96 -15.51
C PRO A 170 -3.82 13.71 -15.90
N PRO A 171 -3.23 13.67 -17.11
CA PRO A 171 -2.37 12.56 -17.49
C PRO A 171 -1.22 12.45 -16.47
N ILE A 172 -1.12 11.28 -15.84
CA ILE A 172 -0.08 10.96 -14.85
C ILE A 172 1.24 10.90 -15.62
N SER A 173 2.11 11.89 -15.45
CA SER A 173 3.50 11.81 -15.91
C SER A 173 4.29 10.95 -14.93
N SER A 174 5.12 10.04 -15.46
CA SER A 174 5.97 9.11 -14.67
C SER A 174 6.82 9.80 -13.59
N SER A 175 7.16 11.08 -13.79
CA SER A 175 7.91 11.91 -12.85
C SER A 175 7.16 12.34 -11.58
N ARG A 176 5.82 12.17 -11.50
CA ARG A 176 4.99 12.66 -10.40
C ARG A 176 4.45 11.56 -9.47
N ILE A 177 4.72 10.30 -9.80
CA ILE A 177 4.38 9.13 -8.98
C ILE A 177 5.20 9.11 -7.66
N GLY A 178 6.38 9.75 -7.64
CA GLY A 178 7.27 9.76 -6.47
C GLY A 178 6.91 10.72 -5.34
N THR A 179 6.00 11.69 -5.53
CA THR A 179 5.70 12.73 -4.52
C THR A 179 4.26 12.74 -4.04
N THR A 180 3.37 11.97 -4.67
CA THR A 180 1.98 11.83 -4.22
C THR A 180 1.75 10.37 -3.88
N PRO A 181 1.41 10.02 -2.63
CA PRO A 181 1.05 8.64 -2.31
C PRO A 181 -0.27 8.31 -3.01
N CYS A 182 -0.17 7.72 -4.19
CA CYS A 182 -1.26 7.13 -4.94
C CYS A 182 -1.35 5.67 -4.55
N TRP A 183 -2.47 5.27 -3.96
CA TRP A 183 -2.72 3.90 -3.54
C TRP A 183 -3.74 3.28 -4.48
N ILE A 184 -3.37 2.16 -5.11
CA ILE A 184 -4.20 1.44 -6.08
C ILE A 184 -4.90 0.29 -5.35
N TRP A 185 -6.22 0.25 -5.52
CA TRP A 185 -7.16 -0.80 -5.11
C TRP A 185 -7.90 -1.33 -6.34
#